data_AF-A0A9W6NHL1-F1
#
_entry.id   AF-A0A9W6NHL1-F1
#
_cell.length_a   1.000
_cell.length_b   1.000
_cell.length_c   1.000
_cell.angle_alpha   90.00
_cell.angle_beta   90.00
_cell.angle_gamma   90.00
#
_symmetry.space_group_name_H-M   'P 1'
#
loop_
_entity.id
_entity.type
_entity.pdbx_description
1 polymer ?
#
loop_
_entity_poly.entity_id
_entity_poly.type
_entity_poly.pdbx_seq_one_letter_code
_entity_poly.pdbx_strand_id
1 'polypeptide(L)'
;MTYFIHEQVVLSRLPEGPVAAHLASFANFVGEQGYRAFSLRRHVRIAAGFSRWLGQSGIQVQSICSAHAVEYLRDRTRHLRPGRGDTAVLQHLITFLRGEGVIPKEKVEPARLTAVERCAQDYAQYLCEARGLVTATIINYVPFVRDFLKHQFGEGPAFISRSISA
;
A
#
# COMPACT_ATOMS: atom_id res chain seq x y z
N MET A 1 -1.54 -26.56 -11.11
CA MET A 1 -2.90 -26.00 -11.20
C MET A 1 -2.81 -24.49 -11.02
N THR A 2 -3.44 -23.69 -11.88
CA THR A 2 -3.36 -22.22 -11.88
C THR A 2 -4.73 -21.62 -11.57
N TYR A 3 -4.75 -20.51 -10.83
CA TYR A 3 -5.97 -19.88 -10.32
C TYR A 3 -6.11 -18.45 -10.85
N PHE A 4 -7.22 -18.17 -11.53
CA PHE A 4 -7.51 -16.86 -12.10
C PHE A 4 -8.07 -15.93 -11.03
N ILE A 5 -7.46 -14.75 -10.88
CA ILE A 5 -7.91 -13.70 -9.95
C ILE A 5 -8.49 -12.50 -10.70
N HIS A 6 -7.93 -12.24 -11.89
CA HIS A 6 -8.29 -11.15 -12.79
C HIS A 6 -7.90 -11.58 -14.20
N GLU A 7 -8.47 -10.98 -15.24
CA GLU A 7 -8.13 -11.27 -16.65
C GLU A 7 -6.61 -11.24 -16.93
N GLN A 8 -5.89 -10.42 -16.17
CA GLN A 8 -4.45 -10.21 -16.29
C GLN A 8 -3.62 -10.91 -15.21
N VAL A 9 -4.25 -11.59 -14.23
CA VAL A 9 -3.57 -12.14 -13.05
C VAL A 9 -3.95 -13.59 -12.79
N VAL A 10 -2.91 -14.42 -12.81
CA VAL A 10 -2.98 -15.84 -12.46
C VAL A 10 -2.03 -16.12 -11.31
N LEU A 11 -2.51 -16.83 -10.30
CA LEU A 11 -1.73 -17.33 -9.17
C LEU A 11 -1.42 -18.82 -9.35
N SER A 12 -0.25 -19.24 -8.88
CA SER A 12 0.20 -20.63 -8.92
C SER A 12 -0.40 -21.51 -7.81
N ARG A 13 -1.11 -20.89 -6.86
CA ARG A 13 -1.77 -21.54 -5.72
C ARG A 13 -3.12 -20.88 -5.49
N LEU A 14 -4.04 -21.64 -4.90
CA LEU A 14 -5.33 -21.12 -4.49
C LEU A 14 -5.08 -19.99 -3.47
N PRO A 15 -5.76 -18.84 -3.60
CA PRO A 15 -5.78 -17.85 -2.54
C PRO A 15 -6.29 -18.46 -1.23
N GLU A 16 -5.58 -18.18 -0.14
CA GLU A 16 -5.91 -18.69 1.19
C GLU A 16 -5.84 -17.54 2.19
N GLY A 17 -6.52 -17.74 3.33
CA GLY A 17 -6.50 -16.80 4.45
C GLY A 17 -7.65 -15.78 4.45
N PRO A 18 -7.68 -14.92 5.47
CA PRO A 18 -8.84 -14.11 5.83
C PRO A 18 -9.29 -13.11 4.76
N VAL A 19 -8.42 -12.70 3.83
CA VAL A 19 -8.74 -11.69 2.81
C VAL A 19 -8.72 -12.26 1.38
N ALA A 20 -8.63 -13.59 1.24
CA ALA A 20 -8.53 -14.27 -0.04
C ALA A 20 -9.70 -13.94 -1.00
N ALA A 21 -10.92 -13.87 -0.47
CA ALA A 21 -12.13 -13.56 -1.23
C ALA A 21 -12.12 -12.15 -1.84
N HIS A 22 -11.33 -11.22 -1.29
CA HIS A 22 -11.28 -9.82 -1.72
C HIS A 22 -10.18 -9.55 -2.75
N LEU A 23 -9.34 -10.55 -3.09
CA LEU A 23 -8.21 -10.34 -3.99
C LEU A 23 -8.61 -10.02 -5.44
N ALA A 24 -9.75 -10.55 -5.91
CA ALA A 24 -10.28 -10.23 -7.23
C ALA A 24 -10.74 -8.77 -7.31
N SER A 25 -11.54 -8.33 -6.32
CA SER A 25 -11.97 -6.93 -6.22
C SER A 25 -10.79 -5.97 -6.05
N PHE A 26 -9.78 -6.36 -5.26
CA PHE A 26 -8.54 -5.59 -5.15
C PHE A 26 -7.80 -5.49 -6.49
N ALA A 27 -7.78 -6.56 -7.29
CA ALA A 27 -7.15 -6.54 -8.60
C ALA A 27 -7.87 -5.58 -9.57
N ASN A 28 -9.20 -5.56 -9.58
CA ASN A 28 -9.99 -4.60 -10.35
C ASN A 28 -9.65 -3.16 -9.92
N PHE A 29 -9.71 -2.90 -8.61
CA PHE A 29 -9.44 -1.59 -8.03
C PHE A 29 -8.03 -1.06 -8.37
N VAL A 30 -7.01 -1.92 -8.36
CA VAL A 30 -5.65 -1.55 -8.78
C VAL A 30 -5.57 -1.39 -10.30
N GLY A 31 -6.29 -2.20 -11.08
CA GLY A 31 -6.34 -2.10 -12.55
C GLY A 31 -6.89 -0.75 -13.03
N GLU A 32 -7.95 -0.25 -12.39
CA GLU A 32 -8.58 1.04 -12.69
C GLU A 32 -7.66 2.24 -12.43
N GLN A 33 -6.63 2.08 -11.59
CA GLN A 33 -5.67 3.14 -11.27
C GLN A 33 -4.52 3.29 -12.28
N GLY A 34 -4.61 2.60 -13.42
CA GLY A 34 -3.65 2.72 -14.52
C GLY A 34 -2.36 1.93 -14.32
N TYR A 35 -2.34 0.95 -13.39
CA TYR A 35 -1.20 0.05 -13.26
C TYR A 35 -1.09 -0.88 -14.46
N ARG A 36 0.13 -1.02 -15.01
CA ARG A 36 0.41 -2.01 -16.06
C ARG A 36 0.23 -3.44 -15.52
N ALA A 37 -0.09 -4.39 -16.40
CA ALA A 37 -0.32 -5.80 -16.07
C ALA A 37 0.78 -6.44 -15.20
N PHE A 38 2.06 -6.12 -15.46
CA PHE A 38 3.18 -6.61 -14.63
C PHE A 38 3.08 -6.10 -13.18
N SER A 39 2.79 -4.82 -13.00
CA SER A 39 2.62 -4.22 -11.68
C SER A 39 1.40 -4.79 -10.96
N LEU A 40 0.28 -4.96 -11.68
CA LEU A 40 -0.95 -5.56 -11.15
C LEU A 40 -0.69 -6.99 -10.63
N ARG A 41 -0.03 -7.84 -11.43
CA ARG A 41 0.36 -9.21 -11.00
C ARG A 41 1.19 -9.19 -9.73
N ARG A 42 2.11 -8.23 -9.60
CA ARG A 42 2.92 -8.08 -8.39
C ARG A 42 2.07 -7.66 -7.19
N HIS A 43 1.14 -6.71 -7.35
CA HIS A 43 0.26 -6.27 -6.26
C HIS A 43 -0.55 -7.43 -5.70
N VAL A 44 -1.20 -8.19 -6.58
CA VAL A 44 -2.02 -9.34 -6.19
C VAL A 44 -1.18 -10.45 -5.54
N ARG A 45 0.05 -10.71 -6.02
CA ARG A 45 0.93 -11.72 -5.38
C ARG A 45 1.33 -11.34 -3.97
N ILE A 46 1.62 -10.06 -3.73
CA ILE A 46 1.94 -9.55 -2.39
C ILE A 46 0.71 -9.65 -1.50
N ALA A 47 -0.47 -9.24 -1.99
CA ALA A 47 -1.73 -9.33 -1.27
C ALA A 47 -2.10 -10.79 -0.92
N ALA A 48 -1.93 -11.73 -1.86
CA ALA A 48 -2.15 -13.15 -1.62
C ALA A 48 -1.17 -13.73 -0.59
N GLY A 49 0.09 -13.31 -0.64
CA GLY A 49 1.10 -13.68 0.35
C GLY A 49 0.75 -13.15 1.74
N PHE A 50 0.30 -11.90 1.84
CA PHE A 50 -0.16 -11.30 3.07
C PHE A 50 -1.38 -12.02 3.64
N SER A 51 -2.38 -12.33 2.80
CA SER A 51 -3.56 -13.11 3.20
C SER A 51 -3.17 -14.45 3.81
N ARG A 52 -2.28 -15.19 3.15
CA ARG A 52 -1.81 -16.47 3.68
C ARG A 52 -1.10 -16.30 5.02
N TRP A 53 -0.20 -15.32 5.12
CA TRP A 53 0.53 -15.04 6.35
C TRP A 53 -0.41 -14.69 7.51
N LEU A 54 -1.44 -13.87 7.28
CA LEU A 54 -2.46 -13.56 8.28
C LEU A 54 -3.15 -14.83 8.80
N GLY A 55 -3.52 -15.75 7.89
CA GLY A 55 -4.13 -17.02 8.26
C GLY A 55 -3.19 -17.91 9.08
N GLN A 56 -1.91 -17.96 8.71
CA GLN A 56 -0.89 -18.73 9.44
C GLN A 56 -0.60 -18.14 10.82
N SER A 57 -0.67 -16.81 10.96
CA SER A 57 -0.50 -16.09 12.22
C SER A 57 -1.77 -16.07 13.08
N GLY A 58 -2.87 -16.68 12.63
CA GLY A 58 -4.15 -16.70 13.36
C GLY A 58 -4.84 -15.33 13.46
N ILE A 59 -4.44 -14.36 12.64
CA ILE A 59 -4.95 -13.00 12.69
C ILE A 59 -6.32 -12.95 12.01
N GLN A 60 -7.33 -12.59 12.79
CA GLN A 60 -8.70 -12.44 12.31
C GLN A 60 -8.84 -11.18 11.45
N VAL A 61 -9.76 -11.22 10.47
CA VAL A 61 -10.09 -10.08 9.59
C VAL A 61 -10.29 -8.79 10.40
N GLN A 62 -11.01 -8.89 11.52
CA GLN A 62 -11.35 -7.76 12.36
C GLN A 62 -10.17 -7.16 13.14
N SER A 63 -9.07 -7.91 13.25
CA SER A 63 -7.85 -7.44 13.93
C SER A 63 -6.85 -6.83 12.96
N ILE A 64 -7.07 -6.94 11.64
CA ILE A 64 -6.10 -6.46 10.64
C ILE A 64 -5.88 -4.96 10.77
N CYS A 65 -4.62 -4.55 10.86
CA CYS A 65 -4.20 -3.16 10.99
C CYS A 65 -2.87 -2.92 10.27
N SER A 66 -2.43 -1.67 10.23
CA SER A 66 -1.20 -1.25 9.54
C SER A 66 0.07 -1.92 10.10
N ALA A 67 0.09 -2.28 11.38
CA ALA A 67 1.22 -2.97 12.01
C ALA A 67 1.44 -4.38 11.42
N HIS A 68 0.37 -5.11 11.12
CA HIS A 68 0.45 -6.44 10.51
C HIS A 68 1.11 -6.41 9.12
N ALA A 69 0.93 -5.33 8.34
CA ALA A 69 1.65 -5.17 7.08
C ALA A 69 3.17 -5.03 7.30
N VAL A 70 3.59 -4.30 8.34
CA VAL A 70 5.01 -4.15 8.69
C VAL A 70 5.61 -5.48 9.13
N GLU A 71 4.89 -6.22 9.98
CA GLU A 71 5.30 -7.54 10.46
C GLU A 71 5.43 -8.55 9.32
N TYR A 72 4.45 -8.60 8.42
CA TYR A 72 4.52 -9.44 7.24
C TYR A 72 5.73 -9.10 6.35
N LEU A 73 6.03 -7.82 6.12
CA LEU A 73 7.20 -7.45 5.34
C LEU A 73 8.50 -7.88 6.02
N ARG A 74 8.61 -7.72 7.34
CA ARG A 74 9.76 -8.21 8.12
C ARG A 74 9.92 -9.72 7.98
N ASP A 75 8.83 -10.48 8.14
CA ASP A 75 8.84 -11.93 7.96
C ASP A 75 9.27 -12.32 6.53
N ARG A 76 8.64 -11.70 5.53
CA ARG A 76 8.91 -11.95 4.12
C ARG A 76 10.36 -11.65 3.74
N THR A 77 11.00 -10.63 4.32
CA THR A 77 12.41 -10.32 4.06
C THR A 77 13.39 -11.41 4.50
N ARG A 78 12.97 -12.34 5.37
CA ARG A 78 13.78 -13.50 5.78
C ARG A 78 13.91 -14.54 4.68
N HIS A 79 12.96 -14.56 3.74
CA HIS A 79 12.86 -15.59 2.70
C HIS A 79 12.98 -15.03 1.28
N LEU A 80 12.75 -13.73 1.10
CA LEU A 80 12.72 -13.07 -0.21
C LEU A 80 13.31 -11.67 -0.11
N ARG A 81 13.95 -11.20 -1.20
CA ARG A 81 14.41 -9.82 -1.25
C ARG A 81 13.21 -8.86 -1.25
N PRO A 82 13.20 -7.81 -0.40
CA PRO A 82 12.14 -6.81 -0.42
C PRO A 82 12.15 -6.09 -1.76
N GLY A 83 10.98 -6.01 -2.39
CA GLY A 83 10.82 -5.27 -3.63
C GLY A 83 10.53 -3.79 -3.37
N ARG A 84 11.07 -2.89 -4.21
CA ARG A 84 10.70 -1.46 -4.18
C ARG A 84 9.18 -1.33 -4.37
N GLY A 85 8.49 -0.72 -3.41
CA GLY A 85 7.04 -0.51 -3.43
C GLY A 85 6.20 -1.56 -2.69
N ASP A 86 6.79 -2.61 -2.08
CA ASP A 86 6.01 -3.62 -1.35
C ASP A 86 5.21 -3.02 -0.18
N THR A 87 5.77 -2.04 0.52
CA THR A 87 5.07 -1.25 1.54
C THR A 87 3.85 -0.51 0.95
N ALA A 88 4.03 0.12 -0.21
CA ALA A 88 2.96 0.85 -0.87
C ALA A 88 1.81 -0.09 -1.28
N VAL A 89 2.14 -1.29 -1.77
CA VAL A 89 1.13 -2.32 -2.11
C VAL A 89 0.29 -2.71 -0.90
N LEU A 90 0.92 -2.96 0.26
CA LEU A 90 0.18 -3.37 1.45
C LEU A 90 -0.64 -2.23 2.05
N GLN A 91 -0.12 -1.01 2.04
CA GLN A 91 -0.89 0.17 2.42
C GLN A 91 -2.13 0.30 1.53
N HIS A 92 -1.96 0.11 0.22
CA HIS A 92 -3.06 0.18 -0.74
C HIS A 92 -4.12 -0.90 -0.50
N LEU A 93 -3.69 -2.13 -0.22
CA LEU A 93 -4.59 -3.22 0.16
C LEU A 93 -5.36 -2.91 1.44
N ILE A 94 -4.68 -2.42 2.49
CA ILE A 94 -5.33 -2.07 3.77
C ILE A 94 -6.33 -0.94 3.57
N THR A 95 -5.99 0.10 2.80
CA THR A 95 -6.91 1.18 2.45
C THR A 95 -8.12 0.67 1.69
N PHE A 96 -7.91 -0.20 0.70
CA PHE A 96 -8.99 -0.85 -0.06
C PHE A 96 -9.92 -1.65 0.87
N LEU A 97 -9.38 -2.53 1.71
CA LEU A 97 -10.16 -3.35 2.63
C LEU A 97 -10.97 -2.52 3.64
N ARG A 98 -10.44 -1.36 4.06
CA ARG A 98 -11.18 -0.41 4.91
C ARG A 98 -12.29 0.31 4.15
N GLY A 99 -12.03 0.70 2.90
CA GLY A 99 -13.01 1.33 2.01
C GLY A 99 -14.21 0.41 1.79
N GLU A 100 -13.95 -0.88 1.58
CA GLU A 100 -14.96 -1.93 1.41
C GLU A 100 -15.61 -2.38 2.74
N GLY A 101 -15.19 -1.83 3.89
CA GLY A 101 -15.73 -2.20 5.21
C GLY A 101 -15.38 -3.62 5.67
N VAL A 102 -14.43 -4.28 5.02
CA VAL A 102 -13.98 -5.65 5.33
C VAL A 102 -13.24 -5.69 6.66
N ILE A 103 -12.38 -4.69 6.89
CA ILE A 103 -11.64 -4.54 8.15
C ILE A 103 -12.09 -3.27 8.86
N PRO A 104 -12.01 -3.20 10.20
CA PRO A 104 -12.44 -2.03 10.94
C PRO A 104 -11.67 -0.80 10.50
N LYS A 105 -12.38 0.34 10.49
CA LYS A 105 -11.72 1.64 10.45
C LYS A 105 -10.82 1.72 11.67
N GLU A 106 -9.55 1.98 11.42
CA GLU A 106 -8.59 2.18 12.51
C GLU A 106 -9.09 3.37 13.33
N LYS A 107 -9.29 3.18 14.64
CA LYS A 107 -9.48 4.28 15.59
C LYS A 107 -8.14 5.01 15.74
N VAL A 108 -7.69 5.61 14.65
CA VAL A 108 -6.69 6.66 14.73
C VAL A 108 -7.49 7.86 15.21
N GLU A 109 -7.43 8.15 16.50
CA GLU A 109 -7.68 9.52 16.97
C GLU A 109 -6.93 10.43 15.98
N PRO A 110 -7.56 11.48 15.42
CA PRO A 110 -6.91 12.33 14.43
C PRO A 110 -5.64 12.91 15.06
N ALA A 111 -4.54 12.19 14.91
CA ALA A 111 -3.24 12.61 15.34
C ALA A 111 -2.98 13.84 14.50
N ARG A 112 -2.64 14.95 15.16
CA ARG A 112 -2.20 16.14 14.45
C ARG A 112 -1.12 15.68 13.48
N LEU A 113 -1.39 15.84 12.18
CA LEU A 113 -0.43 15.45 11.16
C LEU A 113 0.93 16.01 11.54
N THR A 114 1.95 15.17 11.52
CA THR A 114 3.32 15.64 11.70
C THR A 114 3.68 16.60 10.56
N ALA A 115 4.70 17.43 10.73
CA ALA A 115 5.16 18.30 9.65
C ALA A 115 5.55 17.47 8.40
N VAL A 116 6.15 16.29 8.62
CA VAL A 116 6.49 15.34 7.56
C VAL A 116 5.25 14.79 6.84
N GLU A 117 4.17 14.48 7.55
CA GLU A 117 2.94 13.98 6.93
C GLU A 117 2.23 15.03 6.09
N ARG A 118 2.16 16.29 6.56
CA ARG A 118 1.65 17.41 5.75
C ARG A 118 2.50 17.61 4.50
N CYS A 119 3.81 17.66 4.66
CA CYS A 119 4.77 17.79 3.57
C CYS A 119 4.59 16.68 2.51
N ALA A 120 4.43 15.43 2.94
CA ALA A 120 4.19 14.30 2.04
C ALA A 120 2.82 14.40 1.32
N GLN A 121 1.77 14.93 1.98
CA GLN A 121 0.47 15.17 1.35
C GLN A 121 0.54 16.30 0.32
N ASP A 122 1.18 17.43 0.64
CA ASP A 122 1.38 18.55 -0.28
C ASP A 122 2.16 18.11 -1.52
N TYR A 123 3.18 17.27 -1.32
CA TYR A 123 3.94 16.68 -2.43
C TYR A 123 3.06 15.79 -3.30
N ALA A 124 2.23 14.93 -2.70
CA ALA A 124 1.31 14.06 -3.44
C ALA A 124 0.33 14.89 -4.28
N GLN A 125 -0.24 15.96 -3.70
CA GLN A 125 -1.13 16.87 -4.39
C GLN A 125 -0.42 17.59 -5.54
N TYR A 126 0.80 18.08 -5.32
CA TYR A 126 1.63 18.67 -6.39
C TYR A 126 1.89 17.69 -7.54
N LEU A 127 2.22 16.44 -7.24
CA LEU A 127 2.44 15.42 -8.27
C LEU A 127 1.17 15.16 -9.09
N CYS A 128 0.00 15.18 -8.46
CA CYS A 128 -1.28 15.01 -9.13
C CYS A 128 -1.63 16.22 -9.99
N GLU A 129 -1.73 17.40 -9.38
CA GLU A 129 -2.30 18.60 -9.99
C GLU A 129 -1.32 19.29 -10.94
N ALA A 130 -0.06 19.44 -10.54
CA ALA A 130 0.91 20.23 -11.31
C ALA A 130 1.77 19.38 -12.26
N ARG A 131 1.90 18.08 -12.00
CA ARG A 131 2.72 17.15 -12.82
C ARG A 131 1.88 16.12 -13.58
N GLY A 132 0.56 16.07 -13.37
CA GLY A 132 -0.34 15.16 -14.07
C GLY A 132 0.01 13.68 -13.87
N LEU A 133 0.67 13.34 -12.76
CA LEU A 133 1.11 11.96 -12.54
C LEU A 133 -0.09 11.08 -12.20
N VAL A 134 -0.10 9.89 -12.79
CA VAL A 134 -1.09 8.85 -12.48
C VAL A 134 -0.97 8.40 -11.02
N THR A 135 -2.11 8.06 -10.42
CA THR A 135 -2.24 7.62 -9.01
C THR A 135 -1.22 6.54 -8.65
N ALA A 136 -1.01 5.58 -9.56
CA ALA A 136 -0.02 4.52 -9.40
C ALA A 136 1.39 5.04 -9.09
N THR A 137 1.82 6.13 -9.73
CA THR A 137 3.15 6.70 -9.52
C THR A 137 3.21 7.45 -8.20
N ILE A 138 2.16 8.19 -7.85
CA ILE A 138 2.06 8.94 -6.59
C ILE A 138 2.12 7.97 -5.40
N ILE A 139 1.31 6.91 -5.40
CA ILE A 139 1.31 5.87 -4.36
C ILE A 139 2.69 5.25 -4.17
N ASN A 140 3.45 5.07 -5.26
CA ASN A 140 4.79 4.51 -5.18
C ASN A 140 5.83 5.52 -4.67
N TYR A 141 5.72 6.81 -5.00
CA TYR A 141 6.74 7.82 -4.69
C TYR A 141 6.58 8.42 -3.28
N VAL A 142 5.35 8.63 -2.83
CA VAL A 142 5.06 9.31 -1.55
C VAL A 142 5.70 8.62 -0.34
N PRO A 143 5.70 7.27 -0.22
CA PRO A 143 6.39 6.60 0.89
C PRO A 143 7.90 6.91 0.94
N PHE A 144 8.59 6.94 -0.20
CA PHE A 144 10.03 7.26 -0.24
C PHE A 144 10.31 8.68 0.21
N VAL A 145 9.49 9.65 -0.24
CA VAL A 145 9.63 11.04 0.21
C VAL A 145 9.33 11.17 1.70
N ARG A 146 8.32 10.46 2.21
CA ARG A 146 8.03 10.41 3.64
C ARG A 146 9.21 9.89 4.45
N ASP A 147 9.82 8.77 4.03
CA ASP A 147 10.97 8.18 4.72
C ASP A 147 12.19 9.09 4.66
N PHE A 148 12.44 9.73 3.51
CA PHE A 148 13.49 10.73 3.35
C PHE A 148 13.28 11.91 4.31
N LEU A 149 12.07 12.47 4.36
CA LEU A 149 11.74 13.59 5.24
C LEU A 149 11.87 13.20 6.72
N LYS A 150 11.43 12.00 7.11
CA LYS A 150 11.64 11.48 8.47
C LYS A 150 13.11 11.36 8.81
N HIS A 151 13.93 10.89 7.87
CA HIS A 151 15.37 10.75 8.08
C HIS A 151 16.08 12.11 8.21
N GLN A 152 15.68 13.10 7.41
CA GLN A 152 16.31 14.43 7.42
C GLN A 152 15.84 15.32 8.57
N PHE A 153 14.55 15.25 8.93
CA PHE A 153 13.93 16.21 9.85
C PHE A 153 13.46 15.59 11.16
N GLY A 154 13.36 14.26 11.30
CA GLY A 154 12.83 13.62 12.50
C GLY A 154 11.40 14.09 12.83
N GLU A 155 11.19 14.56 14.06
CA GLU A 155 9.95 15.26 14.46
C GLU A 155 10.01 16.79 14.24
N GLY A 156 11.12 17.30 13.71
CA GLY A 156 11.32 18.70 13.41
C GLY A 156 10.41 19.21 12.27
N PRO A 157 10.31 20.55 12.12
CA PRO A 157 9.50 21.14 11.08
C PRO A 157 10.05 20.84 9.69
N ALA A 158 9.23 20.22 8.84
CA ALA A 158 9.47 20.05 7.41
C ALA A 158 8.46 20.91 6.63
N PHE A 159 8.95 21.77 5.74
CA PHE A 159 8.13 22.62 4.88
C PHE A 159 8.53 22.39 3.42
N ILE A 160 7.56 22.23 2.53
CA ILE A 160 7.79 22.38 1.10
C ILE A 160 7.58 23.85 0.77
N SER A 161 8.65 24.59 0.48
CA SER A 161 8.47 25.90 -0.15
C SER A 161 8.05 25.68 -1.60
N ARG A 162 6.90 26.23 -2.01
CA ARG A 162 6.59 26.42 -3.43
C ARG A 162 7.51 27.51 -3.97
N SER A 163 8.74 27.16 -4.28
CA SER A 163 9.60 28.03 -5.08
C SER A 163 9.32 27.72 -6.54
N ILE A 164 8.30 28.38 -7.08
CA ILE A 164 8.20 28.60 -8.53
C ILE A 164 8.29 30.11 -8.71
N SER A 165 9.52 30.59 -8.88
CA SER A 165 9.73 31.79 -9.68
C SER A 165 10.12 31.29 -11.07
N ALA A 166 9.23 31.51 -12.03
CA ALA A 166 9.60 31.58 -13.44
C ALA A 166 10.29 32.93 -13.69
#